data_AF-A0A520LUT8-F1
#
_entry.id   AF-A0A520LUT8-F1
#
_cell.length_a   1.000
_cell.length_b   1.000
_cell.length_c   1.000
_cell.angle_alpha   90.00
_cell.angle_beta   90.00
_cell.angle_gamma   90.00
#
_symmetry.space_group_name_H-M   'P 1'
#
loop_
_entity.id
_entity.type
_entity.pdbx_description
1 polymer ?
#
loop_
_entity_poly.entity_id
_entity_poly.type
_entity_poly.pdbx_seq_one_letter_code
_entity_poly.pdbx_strand_id
1 'polypeptide(L)'
;MVSIETKGHNIRTSGIRLSEPEAKKIGAKIWKNECGGTLEGLTSWNKGEYFASLGIGHFIWYSQVKEGPFEESFPKLIQFIASRGIRVPKIARTADCPWNSRAEFIQSKDSPQMNELRQFLHRTISLQTSFILTRLEQALPKMLIQVPVNDQKKIKRNFYKLLQSPQGKYALMDYVNFKGEGTNKKERYKGKGWGMLQVLEEMRLNIPSSQATLEFARAADHVLTRRVQNAPNDETKWLMGWRNRLKTYY
;
A
#
# COMPACT_ATOMS: atom_id res chain seq x y z
N MET A 1 -35.32 -23.87 12.22
CA MET A 1 -34.34 -23.13 11.40
C MET A 1 -33.80 -21.99 12.24
N VAL A 2 -32.60 -22.15 12.79
CA VAL A 2 -31.95 -21.09 13.57
C VAL A 2 -31.14 -20.25 12.58
N SER A 3 -31.55 -19.00 12.42
CA SER A 3 -30.87 -18.00 11.60
C SER A 3 -29.48 -17.71 12.17
N ILE A 4 -28.45 -17.93 11.36
CA ILE A 4 -27.07 -17.63 11.71
C ILE A 4 -26.86 -16.12 11.52
N GLU A 5 -26.85 -15.36 12.61
CA GLU A 5 -26.37 -13.98 12.62
C GLU A 5 -24.87 -13.97 12.37
N THR A 6 -24.47 -13.31 11.29
CA THR A 6 -23.07 -13.10 10.92
C THR A 6 -22.47 -12.00 11.80
N LYS A 7 -21.75 -12.40 12.85
CA LYS A 7 -20.94 -11.47 13.67
C LYS A 7 -19.82 -10.87 12.83
N GLY A 8 -20.01 -9.64 12.37
CA GLY A 8 -18.97 -8.83 11.73
C GLY A 8 -17.79 -8.64 12.68
N HIS A 9 -16.65 -9.26 12.35
CA HIS A 9 -15.43 -9.12 13.14
C HIS A 9 -14.83 -7.73 12.91
N ASN A 10 -14.91 -6.86 13.92
CA ASN A 10 -14.22 -5.57 13.92
C ASN A 10 -12.71 -5.79 14.09
N ILE A 11 -11.94 -5.54 13.04
CA ILE A 11 -10.48 -5.62 13.08
C ILE A 11 -9.96 -4.34 13.71
N ARG A 12 -9.52 -4.42 14.98
CA ARG A 12 -8.89 -3.29 15.68
C ARG A 12 -7.38 -3.25 15.39
N THR A 13 -6.92 -2.11 14.89
CA THR A 13 -5.59 -1.51 15.07
C THR A 13 -5.79 -0.06 15.50
N SER A 14 -4.78 0.57 16.10
CA SER A 14 -4.83 1.84 16.84
C SER A 14 -5.80 2.91 16.30
N GLY A 15 -6.94 3.12 16.97
CA GLY A 15 -7.85 4.26 16.80
C GLY A 15 -8.63 4.33 15.48
N ILE A 16 -8.14 3.74 14.37
CA ILE A 16 -8.81 3.73 13.08
C ILE A 16 -9.42 2.35 12.87
N ARG A 17 -10.74 2.31 12.72
CA ARG A 17 -11.46 1.07 12.46
C ARG A 17 -11.77 0.93 10.99
N LEU A 18 -11.51 -0.27 10.48
CA LEU A 18 -11.97 -0.74 9.19
C LEU A 18 -12.96 -1.88 9.44
N SER A 19 -14.22 -1.67 9.07
CA SER A 19 -15.17 -2.79 9.04
C SER A 19 -14.76 -3.78 7.95
N GLU A 20 -15.10 -5.05 8.09
CA GLU A 20 -14.77 -6.05 7.06
C GLU A 20 -15.33 -5.69 5.65
N PRO A 21 -16.58 -5.22 5.51
CA PRO A 21 -17.09 -4.78 4.20
C PRO A 21 -16.31 -3.59 3.62
N GLU A 22 -15.90 -2.64 4.48
CA GLU A 22 -15.07 -1.50 4.06
C GLU A 22 -13.69 -1.99 3.61
N ALA A 23 -13.07 -2.90 4.36
CA ALA A 23 -11.79 -3.52 4.00
C ALA A 23 -11.85 -4.23 2.66
N LYS A 24 -12.91 -4.99 2.40
CA LYS A 24 -13.14 -5.64 1.10
C LYS A 24 -13.23 -4.64 -0.04
N LYS A 25 -14.01 -3.57 0.14
CA LYS A 25 -14.19 -2.51 -0.88
C LYS A 25 -12.89 -1.78 -1.19
N ILE A 26 -12.16 -1.35 -0.16
CA ILE A 26 -10.88 -0.65 -0.32
C ILE A 26 -9.84 -1.60 -0.93
N GLY A 27 -9.74 -2.83 -0.42
CA GLY A 27 -8.84 -3.85 -0.94
C GLY A 27 -9.06 -4.16 -2.41
N ALA A 28 -10.31 -4.23 -2.87
CA ALA A 28 -10.63 -4.42 -4.28
C ALA A 28 -10.14 -3.26 -5.16
N LYS A 29 -10.23 -2.01 -4.67
CA LYS A 29 -9.70 -0.85 -5.41
C LYS A 29 -8.18 -0.89 -5.51
N ILE A 30 -7.50 -1.20 -4.40
CA ILE A 30 -6.03 -1.35 -4.37
C ILE A 30 -5.60 -2.49 -5.30
N TRP A 31 -6.27 -3.65 -5.22
CA TRP A 31 -6.03 -4.80 -6.09
C TRP A 31 -6.19 -4.46 -7.58
N LYS A 32 -7.20 -3.66 -7.93
CA LYS A 32 -7.40 -3.19 -9.31
C LYS A 32 -6.24 -2.30 -9.77
N ASN A 33 -5.74 -1.41 -8.92
CA ASN A 33 -4.64 -0.51 -9.27
C ASN A 33 -3.29 -1.22 -9.38
N GLU A 34 -2.99 -2.13 -8.46
CA GLU A 34 -1.67 -2.77 -8.36
C GLU A 34 -1.55 -4.01 -9.26
N CYS A 35 -2.62 -4.82 -9.32
CA CYS A 35 -2.60 -6.14 -9.94
C CYS A 35 -3.56 -6.27 -11.13
N GLY A 36 -4.18 -5.17 -11.57
CA GLY A 36 -5.22 -5.19 -12.61
C GLY A 36 -6.53 -5.89 -12.20
N GLY A 37 -6.66 -6.30 -10.93
CA GLY A 37 -7.80 -7.08 -10.45
C GLY A 37 -7.78 -8.55 -10.89
N THR A 38 -6.61 -9.10 -11.27
CA THR A 38 -6.45 -10.50 -11.67
C THR A 38 -5.78 -11.33 -10.58
N LEU A 39 -6.02 -12.64 -10.60
CA LEU A 39 -5.37 -13.57 -9.65
C LEU A 39 -3.88 -13.67 -9.93
N GLU A 40 -3.49 -13.69 -11.20
CA GLU A 40 -2.12 -13.76 -11.66
C GLU A 40 -1.32 -12.53 -11.18
N GLY A 41 -1.95 -11.35 -11.22
CA GLY A 41 -1.33 -10.10 -10.80
C GLY A 41 -1.01 -10.03 -9.30
N LEU A 42 -1.58 -10.90 -8.47
CA LEU A 42 -1.24 -11.00 -7.04
C LEU A 42 0.18 -11.53 -6.81
N THR A 43 0.87 -11.98 -7.86
CA THR A 43 2.22 -12.53 -7.78
C THR A 43 3.04 -12.01 -8.95
N SER A 44 4.11 -11.28 -8.68
CA SER A 44 5.00 -10.78 -9.72
C SER A 44 6.45 -10.78 -9.27
N TRP A 45 7.36 -10.75 -10.23
CA TRP A 45 8.79 -10.56 -10.00
C TRP A 45 9.34 -9.77 -11.19
N ASN A 46 9.72 -8.51 -10.97
CA ASN A 46 10.15 -7.66 -12.08
C ASN A 46 11.60 -7.97 -12.49
N LYS A 47 11.93 -7.67 -13.75
CA LYS A 47 13.29 -7.82 -14.24
C LYS A 47 14.22 -6.89 -13.46
N GLY A 48 15.31 -7.43 -12.92
CA GLY A 48 16.32 -6.67 -12.16
C GLY A 48 16.09 -6.63 -10.65
N GLU A 49 14.98 -7.20 -10.16
CA GLU A 49 14.70 -7.34 -8.73
C GLU A 49 15.19 -8.69 -8.18
N TYR A 50 15.40 -8.74 -6.87
CA TYR A 50 15.85 -9.92 -6.12
C TYR A 50 14.75 -10.50 -5.21
N PHE A 51 13.50 -10.14 -5.46
CA PHE A 51 12.36 -10.47 -4.62
C PHE A 51 11.09 -10.70 -5.43
N ALA A 52 10.17 -11.48 -4.86
CA ALA A 52 8.80 -11.56 -5.33
C ALA A 52 7.97 -10.43 -4.70
N SER A 53 7.06 -9.86 -5.48
CA SER A 53 6.04 -8.92 -5.03
C SER A 53 4.70 -9.64 -4.95
N LEU A 54 4.11 -9.69 -3.76
CA LEU A 54 2.95 -10.52 -3.46
C LEU A 54 1.76 -9.73 -2.92
N GLY A 55 0.55 -10.16 -3.24
CA GLY A 55 -0.69 -9.60 -2.72
C GLY A 55 -0.98 -8.19 -3.22
N ILE A 56 -2.08 -7.61 -2.72
CA ILE A 56 -2.60 -6.32 -3.19
C ILE A 56 -1.69 -5.14 -2.83
N GLY A 57 -0.78 -5.33 -1.86
CA GLY A 57 0.19 -4.32 -1.43
C GLY A 57 1.57 -4.50 -2.03
N HIS A 58 1.75 -5.42 -3.00
CA HIS A 58 3.07 -5.80 -3.53
C HIS A 58 4.11 -6.01 -2.41
N PHE A 59 3.72 -6.81 -1.42
CA PHE A 59 4.54 -7.12 -0.27
C PHE A 59 5.79 -7.87 -0.73
N ILE A 60 6.95 -7.31 -0.40
CA ILE A 60 8.25 -7.80 -0.81
C ILE A 60 8.60 -9.06 -0.03
N TRP A 61 9.03 -10.10 -0.74
CA TRP A 61 9.58 -11.34 -0.19
C TRP A 61 10.92 -11.66 -0.86
N TYR A 62 12.01 -11.50 -0.11
CA TYR A 62 13.36 -11.75 -0.60
C TYR A 62 13.65 -13.25 -0.65
N SER A 63 14.46 -13.65 -1.63
CA SER A 63 15.07 -14.98 -1.62
C SER A 63 16.24 -15.02 -0.64
N GLN A 64 16.55 -16.21 -0.12
CA GLN A 64 17.70 -16.41 0.76
C GLN A 64 19.03 -16.04 0.09
N VAL A 65 19.11 -16.11 -1.24
CA VAL A 65 20.33 -15.86 -2.01
C VAL A 65 20.75 -14.40 -1.96
N LYS A 66 19.78 -13.47 -1.98
CA LYS A 66 20.09 -12.05 -2.11
C LYS A 66 18.95 -11.17 -1.59
N GLU A 67 19.31 -10.30 -0.67
CA GLU A 67 18.48 -9.17 -0.25
C GLU A 67 18.74 -7.92 -1.10
N GLY A 68 17.82 -6.98 -1.00
CA GLY A 68 17.87 -5.69 -1.68
C GLY A 68 17.70 -4.52 -0.72
N PRO A 69 17.69 -3.29 -1.23
CA PRO A 69 17.65 -2.08 -0.40
C PRO A 69 16.25 -1.75 0.14
N PHE A 70 15.23 -2.53 -0.19
CA PHE A 70 13.84 -2.25 0.17
C PHE A 70 13.44 -3.03 1.43
N GLU A 71 12.45 -2.50 2.16
CA GLU A 71 11.96 -3.17 3.36
C GLU A 71 11.13 -4.41 3.00
N GLU A 72 11.56 -5.56 3.51
CA GLU A 72 10.78 -6.79 3.39
C GLU A 72 9.48 -6.70 4.21
N SER A 73 8.36 -7.09 3.59
CA SER A 73 7.03 -6.92 4.20
C SER A 73 6.10 -8.13 4.08
N PHE A 74 6.39 -9.10 3.21
CA PHE A 74 5.55 -10.28 3.07
C PHE A 74 5.55 -11.17 4.31
N PRO A 75 6.69 -11.50 4.95
CA PRO A 75 6.67 -12.27 6.20
C PRO A 75 5.87 -11.59 7.32
N LYS A 76 5.93 -10.26 7.41
CA LYS A 76 5.14 -9.46 8.37
C LYS A 76 3.63 -9.56 8.11
N LEU A 77 3.22 -9.54 6.82
CA LEU A 77 1.83 -9.80 6.44
C LEU A 77 1.41 -11.20 6.87
N ILE A 78 2.23 -12.21 6.60
CA ILE A 78 1.92 -13.60 6.95
C ILE A 78 1.74 -13.76 8.45
N GLN A 79 2.62 -13.19 9.25
CA GLN A 79 2.49 -13.19 10.71
C GLN A 79 1.19 -12.51 11.16
N PHE A 80 0.83 -11.37 10.56
CA PHE A 80 -0.43 -10.67 10.84
C PHE A 80 -1.65 -11.52 10.48
N ILE A 81 -1.67 -12.19 9.32
CA ILE A 81 -2.79 -13.04 8.91
C ILE A 81 -2.89 -14.27 9.84
N ALA A 82 -1.75 -14.88 10.18
CA ALA A 82 -1.69 -16.02 11.10
C ALA A 82 -2.21 -15.64 12.50
N SER A 83 -1.86 -14.46 13.01
CA SER A 83 -2.34 -13.97 14.30
C SER A 83 -3.85 -13.69 14.34
N ARG A 84 -4.53 -13.72 13.18
CA ARG A 84 -6.00 -13.63 13.06
C ARG A 84 -6.66 -15.01 12.94
N GLY A 85 -5.92 -16.08 13.18
CA GLY A 85 -6.42 -17.46 13.17
C GLY A 85 -6.60 -18.06 11.79
N ILE A 86 -6.11 -17.40 10.72
CA ILE A 86 -6.20 -17.92 9.37
C ILE A 86 -5.06 -18.89 9.10
N ARG A 87 -5.40 -20.08 8.58
CA ARG A 87 -4.41 -21.07 8.16
C ARG A 87 -3.63 -20.58 6.93
N VAL A 88 -2.33 -20.41 7.11
CA VAL A 88 -1.38 -20.00 6.06
C VAL A 88 -0.87 -21.24 5.29
N PRO A 89 -0.81 -21.19 3.94
CA PRO A 89 -0.20 -22.22 3.10
C PRO A 89 1.22 -22.60 3.56
N LYS A 90 1.66 -23.83 3.30
CA LYS A 90 3.03 -24.25 3.67
C LYS A 90 4.08 -23.37 3.00
N ILE A 91 3.87 -23.01 1.74
CA ILE A 91 4.81 -22.20 0.97
C ILE A 91 5.06 -20.84 1.63
N ALA A 92 4.00 -20.15 2.07
CA ALA A 92 4.11 -18.83 2.69
C ALA A 92 4.58 -18.84 4.15
N ARG A 93 4.84 -20.01 4.74
CA ARG A 93 5.37 -20.15 6.11
C ARG A 93 6.90 -20.21 6.16
N THR A 94 7.58 -20.26 5.02
CA THR A 94 9.04 -20.13 4.98
C THR A 94 9.44 -18.68 5.29
N ALA A 95 10.61 -18.50 5.89
CA ALA A 95 11.16 -17.16 6.14
C ALA A 95 11.43 -16.46 4.81
N ASP A 96 12.20 -17.13 3.95
CA ASP A 96 12.58 -16.63 2.64
C ASP A 96 11.65 -17.10 1.53
N CYS A 97 11.64 -16.33 0.44
CA CYS A 97 11.00 -16.68 -0.81
C CYS A 97 11.61 -18.00 -1.33
N PRO A 98 10.80 -19.03 -1.61
CA PRO A 98 11.27 -20.36 -1.98
C PRO A 98 11.91 -20.39 -3.36
N TRP A 99 11.65 -19.38 -4.20
CA TRP A 99 12.24 -19.23 -5.51
C TRP A 99 13.47 -18.33 -5.42
N ASN A 100 14.61 -18.85 -5.86
CA ASN A 100 15.90 -18.16 -5.77
C ASN A 100 16.15 -17.22 -6.96
N SER A 101 15.29 -17.26 -7.98
CA SER A 101 15.39 -16.40 -9.14
C SER A 101 14.04 -16.13 -9.78
N ARG A 102 13.98 -15.04 -10.55
CA ARG A 102 12.85 -14.72 -11.42
C ARG A 102 12.53 -15.85 -12.41
N ALA A 103 13.55 -16.53 -12.94
CA ALA A 103 13.35 -17.61 -13.91
C ALA A 103 12.61 -18.79 -13.27
N GLU A 104 13.04 -19.18 -12.07
CA GLU A 104 12.40 -20.23 -11.27
C GLU A 104 10.97 -19.84 -10.88
N PHE A 105 10.77 -18.60 -10.44
CA PHE A 105 9.45 -18.06 -10.13
C PHE A 105 8.49 -18.16 -11.32
N ILE A 106 8.94 -17.78 -12.52
CA ILE A 106 8.12 -17.86 -13.74
C ILE A 106 7.86 -19.30 -14.16
N GLN A 107 8.86 -20.18 -14.05
CA GLN A 107 8.66 -21.60 -14.36
C GLN A 107 7.62 -22.24 -13.43
N SER A 108 7.57 -21.79 -12.17
CA SER A 108 6.59 -22.23 -11.18
C SER A 108 5.20 -21.60 -11.33
N LYS A 109 4.96 -20.74 -12.32
CA LYS A 109 3.75 -19.91 -12.41
C LYS A 109 2.44 -20.72 -12.35
N ASP A 110 2.44 -21.94 -12.88
CA ASP A 110 1.27 -22.82 -12.91
C ASP A 110 1.37 -23.97 -11.88
N SER A 111 2.39 -23.94 -11.01
CA SER A 111 2.58 -24.96 -9.98
C SER A 111 1.45 -24.97 -8.95
N PRO A 112 1.14 -26.12 -8.34
CA PRO A 112 0.17 -26.20 -7.25
C PRO A 112 0.46 -25.22 -6.11
N GLN A 113 1.73 -25.02 -5.77
CA GLN A 113 2.18 -24.11 -4.71
C GLN A 113 1.89 -22.64 -5.06
N MET A 114 2.16 -22.22 -6.30
CA MET A 114 1.87 -20.86 -6.76
C MET A 114 0.37 -20.60 -6.80
N ASN A 115 -0.42 -21.57 -7.26
CA ASN A 115 -1.87 -21.47 -7.30
C ASN A 115 -2.47 -21.42 -5.88
N GLU A 116 -1.98 -22.24 -4.94
CA GLU A 116 -2.38 -22.18 -3.53
C GLU A 116 -2.05 -20.81 -2.93
N LEU A 117 -0.87 -20.25 -3.22
CA LEU A 117 -0.45 -18.93 -2.76
C LEU A 117 -1.38 -17.82 -3.29
N ARG A 118 -1.69 -17.82 -4.60
CA ARG A 118 -2.62 -16.84 -5.21
C ARG A 118 -4.02 -16.92 -4.59
N GLN A 119 -4.55 -18.13 -4.41
CA GLN A 119 -5.86 -18.32 -3.79
C GLN A 119 -5.89 -17.86 -2.33
N PHE A 120 -4.81 -18.10 -1.59
CA PHE A 120 -4.65 -17.56 -0.25
C PHE A 120 -4.60 -16.03 -0.23
N LEU A 121 -3.83 -15.41 -1.12
CA LEU A 121 -3.78 -13.95 -1.25
C LEU A 121 -5.15 -13.39 -1.62
N HIS A 122 -5.85 -13.99 -2.56
CA HIS A 122 -7.17 -13.53 -2.98
C HIS A 122 -8.20 -13.62 -1.85
N ARG A 123 -8.28 -14.75 -1.14
CA ARG A 123 -9.24 -14.91 -0.03
C ARG A 123 -8.93 -14.03 1.19
N THR A 124 -7.71 -13.49 1.29
CA THR A 124 -7.25 -12.66 2.41
C THR A 124 -7.15 -11.17 2.09
N ILE A 125 -7.74 -10.70 0.98
CA ILE A 125 -7.72 -9.28 0.58
C ILE A 125 -8.14 -8.32 1.71
N SER A 126 -9.18 -8.65 2.47
CA SER A 126 -9.63 -7.82 3.60
C SER A 126 -8.59 -7.71 4.73
N LEU A 127 -7.87 -8.81 5.00
CA LEU A 127 -6.80 -8.84 5.99
C LEU A 127 -5.55 -8.10 5.50
N GLN A 128 -5.19 -8.25 4.22
CA GLN A 128 -4.13 -7.46 3.60
C GLN A 128 -4.43 -5.97 3.68
N THR A 129 -5.68 -5.58 3.42
CA THR A 129 -6.12 -4.19 3.56
C THR A 129 -5.97 -3.71 4.99
N SER A 130 -6.36 -4.51 5.98
CA SER A 130 -6.19 -4.17 7.39
C SER A 130 -4.72 -4.04 7.80
N PHE A 131 -3.86 -4.89 7.24
CA PHE A 131 -2.42 -4.80 7.44
C PHE A 131 -1.81 -3.53 6.81
N ILE A 132 -2.26 -3.14 5.61
CA ILE A 132 -1.86 -1.87 4.98
C ILE A 132 -2.30 -0.68 5.86
N LEU A 133 -3.50 -0.72 6.44
CA LEU A 133 -3.95 0.32 7.37
C LEU A 133 -3.06 0.39 8.62
N THR A 134 -2.67 -0.76 9.16
CA THR A 134 -1.74 -0.84 10.31
C THR A 134 -0.40 -0.17 9.97
N ARG A 135 0.14 -0.43 8.77
CA ARG A 135 1.37 0.21 8.30
C ARG A 135 1.20 1.71 8.10
N LEU A 136 0.06 2.15 7.57
CA LEU A 136 -0.28 3.57 7.40
C LEU A 136 -0.30 4.31 8.76
N GLU A 137 -0.86 3.70 9.80
CA GLU A 137 -0.83 4.25 11.17
C GLU A 137 0.60 4.41 11.70
N GLN A 138 1.44 3.40 11.47
CA GLN A 138 2.85 3.41 11.88
C GLN A 138 3.70 4.39 11.05
N ALA A 139 3.28 4.72 9.83
CA ALA A 139 3.95 5.68 8.97
C ALA A 139 3.78 7.13 9.47
N LEU A 140 2.65 7.47 10.10
CA LEU A 140 2.39 8.86 10.52
C LEU A 140 3.44 9.41 11.48
N PRO A 141 3.80 8.74 12.60
CA PRO A 141 4.89 9.22 13.48
C PRO A 141 6.21 9.39 12.74
N LYS A 142 6.56 8.46 11.84
CA LYS A 142 7.78 8.54 11.02
C LYS A 142 7.78 9.77 10.12
N MET A 143 6.63 10.13 9.53
CA MET A 143 6.48 11.35 8.73
C MET A 143 6.63 12.62 9.59
N LEU A 144 6.00 12.65 10.76
CA LEU A 144 5.99 13.84 11.63
C LEU A 144 7.37 14.19 12.18
N ILE A 145 8.23 13.21 12.49
CA ILE A 145 9.59 13.48 12.96
C ILE A 145 10.51 14.08 11.88
N GLN A 146 10.12 14.05 10.59
CA GLN A 146 10.91 14.62 9.49
C GLN A 146 10.68 16.11 9.28
N VAL A 147 9.73 16.72 9.99
CA VAL A 147 9.31 18.11 9.76
C VAL A 147 9.36 18.94 11.05
N PRO A 148 9.51 20.29 10.93
CA PRO A 148 9.40 21.19 12.07
C PRO A 148 8.07 21.03 12.82
N VAL A 149 8.10 21.24 14.14
CA VAL A 149 6.92 21.09 15.03
C VAL A 149 5.71 21.91 14.55
N ASN A 150 5.97 23.10 13.99
CA ASN A 150 4.93 23.99 13.47
C ASN A 150 4.15 23.37 12.28
N ASP A 151 4.79 22.52 11.48
CA ASP A 151 4.18 21.87 10.31
C ASP A 151 3.48 20.56 10.68
N GLN A 152 3.91 19.90 11.77
CA GLN A 152 3.33 18.64 12.24
C GLN A 152 1.82 18.74 12.47
N LYS A 153 1.35 19.86 13.02
CA LYS A 153 -0.09 20.08 13.30
C LYS A 153 -0.91 20.07 12.00
N LYS A 154 -0.39 20.66 10.92
CA LYS A 154 -1.03 20.69 9.60
C LYS A 154 -1.13 19.29 9.02
N ILE A 155 0.00 18.58 8.96
CA ILE A 155 0.08 17.21 8.41
C ILE A 155 -0.86 16.27 9.16
N LYS A 156 -0.81 16.30 10.50
CA LYS A 156 -1.68 15.49 11.36
C LYS A 156 -3.16 15.77 11.08
N ARG A 157 -3.54 17.05 10.97
CA ARG A 157 -4.93 17.44 10.69
C ARG A 157 -5.40 16.95 9.32
N ASN A 158 -4.60 17.11 8.27
CA ASN A 158 -4.94 16.65 6.92
C ASN A 158 -5.07 15.12 6.85
N PHE A 159 -4.14 14.40 7.51
CA PHE A 159 -4.17 12.95 7.60
C PHE A 159 -5.46 12.45 8.29
N TYR A 160 -5.76 12.93 9.50
CA TYR A 160 -6.98 12.50 10.20
C TYR A 160 -8.27 12.97 9.53
N LYS A 161 -8.24 14.07 8.78
CA LYS A 161 -9.38 14.52 7.97
C LYS A 161 -9.74 13.49 6.91
N LEU A 162 -8.75 12.94 6.19
CA LEU A 162 -8.95 11.91 5.18
C LEU A 162 -9.45 10.59 5.78
N LEU A 163 -8.98 10.24 6.98
CA LEU A 163 -9.43 9.03 7.68
C LEU A 163 -10.91 9.03 8.07
N GLN A 164 -11.59 10.17 8.03
CA GLN A 164 -13.02 10.28 8.36
C GLN A 164 -13.94 9.66 7.29
N SER A 165 -13.43 9.34 6.09
CA SER A 165 -14.23 8.73 5.02
C SER A 165 -13.58 7.45 4.47
N PRO A 166 -14.37 6.47 3.99
CA PRO A 166 -13.84 5.27 3.33
C PRO A 166 -12.94 5.62 2.13
N GLN A 167 -13.34 6.66 1.38
CA GLN A 167 -12.64 7.12 0.20
C GLN A 167 -11.29 7.77 0.54
N GLY A 168 -11.21 8.53 1.65
CA GLY A 168 -9.95 9.11 2.12
C GLY A 168 -9.02 8.07 2.75
N LYS A 169 -9.54 7.06 3.47
CA LYS A 169 -8.75 5.89 3.89
C LYS A 169 -8.12 5.19 2.70
N TYR A 170 -8.92 4.92 1.66
CA TYR A 170 -8.42 4.33 0.41
C TYR A 170 -7.30 5.18 -0.20
N ALA A 171 -7.51 6.49 -0.36
CA ALA A 171 -6.50 7.38 -0.94
C ALA A 171 -5.18 7.36 -0.15
N LEU A 172 -5.26 7.39 1.19
CA LEU A 172 -4.08 7.32 2.05
C LEU A 172 -3.32 6.00 1.90
N MET A 173 -4.04 4.88 1.98
CA MET A 173 -3.46 3.54 1.90
C MET A 173 -2.84 3.27 0.53
N ASP A 174 -3.57 3.60 -0.53
CA ASP A 174 -3.13 3.43 -1.91
C ASP A 174 -1.91 4.30 -2.23
N TYR A 175 -1.89 5.56 -1.79
CA TYR A 175 -0.78 6.46 -2.11
C TYR A 175 0.51 6.08 -1.38
N VAL A 176 0.45 5.61 -0.12
CA VAL A 176 1.64 5.05 0.55
C VAL A 176 2.16 3.82 -0.19
N ASN A 177 1.27 2.93 -0.65
CA ASN A 177 1.67 1.77 -1.44
C ASN A 177 2.30 2.16 -2.80
N PHE A 178 1.77 3.23 -3.39
CA PHE A 178 2.16 3.72 -4.71
C PHE A 178 3.46 4.53 -4.73
N LYS A 179 3.64 5.47 -3.79
CA LYS A 179 4.73 6.46 -3.77
C LYS A 179 5.55 6.48 -2.49
N GLY A 180 5.21 5.65 -1.51
CA GLY A 180 5.91 5.58 -0.23
C GLY A 180 5.49 6.66 0.76
N GLU A 181 6.05 6.56 1.96
CA GLU A 181 5.77 7.45 3.09
C GLU A 181 6.31 8.88 2.87
N GLY A 182 7.36 9.04 2.03
CA GLY A 182 8.02 10.34 1.80
C GLY A 182 9.07 10.71 2.86
N THR A 183 9.51 9.72 3.64
CA THR A 183 10.53 9.84 4.70
C THR A 183 11.94 9.55 4.21
N ASN A 184 12.10 8.82 3.10
CA ASN A 184 13.41 8.47 2.54
C ASN A 184 14.07 9.67 1.86
N LYS A 185 15.26 10.05 2.33
CA LYS A 185 16.04 11.16 1.73
C LYS A 185 16.52 10.87 0.31
N LYS A 186 16.66 9.58 -0.06
CA LYS A 186 17.03 9.16 -1.42
C LYS A 186 15.89 9.33 -2.42
N GLU A 187 14.64 9.44 -1.97
CA GLU A 187 13.45 9.65 -2.80
C GLU A 187 13.15 11.14 -2.97
N ARG A 188 14.17 11.89 -3.38
CA ARG A 188 14.10 13.34 -3.56
C ARG A 188 14.84 13.75 -4.81
N TYR A 189 14.23 14.65 -5.58
CA TYR A 189 14.91 15.35 -6.67
C TYR A 189 15.05 16.82 -6.29
N LYS A 190 16.28 17.35 -6.35
CA LYS A 190 16.61 18.72 -5.91
C LYS A 190 16.08 19.03 -4.49
N GLY A 191 16.20 18.04 -3.58
CA GLY A 191 15.72 18.14 -2.20
C GLY A 191 14.19 18.02 -2.00
N LYS A 192 13.41 17.94 -3.09
CA LYS A 192 11.94 17.82 -3.04
C LYS A 192 11.52 16.35 -3.18
N GLY A 193 10.82 15.84 -2.16
CA GLY A 193 10.22 14.51 -2.17
C GLY A 193 8.86 14.46 -2.84
N TRP A 194 8.32 13.24 -2.96
CA TRP A 194 7.04 12.96 -3.62
C TRP A 194 6.17 11.92 -2.90
N GLY A 195 6.52 11.53 -1.68
CA GLY A 195 5.73 10.56 -0.92
C GLY A 195 4.57 11.21 -0.17
N MET A 196 3.87 10.40 0.64
CA MET A 196 2.70 10.82 1.41
C MET A 196 2.93 12.11 2.22
N LEU A 197 4.09 12.22 2.90
CA LEU A 197 4.45 13.41 3.67
C LEU A 197 4.32 14.68 2.84
N GLN A 198 4.89 14.70 1.63
CA GLN A 198 4.88 15.90 0.78
C GLN A 198 3.48 16.25 0.28
N VAL A 199 2.60 15.27 0.07
CA VAL A 199 1.20 15.53 -0.28
C VAL A 199 0.45 16.18 0.88
N LEU A 200 0.64 15.66 2.10
CA LEU A 200 -0.01 16.21 3.30
C LEU A 200 0.50 17.63 3.65
N GLU A 201 1.79 17.90 3.37
CA GLU A 201 2.39 19.24 3.44
C GLU A 201 1.80 20.19 2.40
N GLU A 202 1.55 19.70 1.18
CA GLU A 202 1.04 20.50 0.06
C GLU A 202 -0.45 20.86 0.23
N MET A 203 -1.26 19.95 0.77
CA MET A 203 -2.69 20.16 1.01
C MET A 203 -2.98 21.45 1.80
N ARG A 204 -4.02 22.17 1.41
CA ARG A 204 -4.51 23.35 2.13
C ARG A 204 -5.06 23.01 3.51
N LEU A 205 -4.95 23.96 4.44
CA LEU A 205 -5.61 23.88 5.74
C LEU A 205 -7.09 24.28 5.62
N ASN A 206 -7.89 23.88 6.62
CA ASN A 206 -9.30 24.29 6.81
C ASN A 206 -10.27 23.89 5.68
N ILE A 207 -9.93 22.89 4.87
CA ILE A 207 -10.86 22.35 3.88
C ILE A 207 -12.08 21.67 4.53
N PRO A 208 -13.29 21.79 3.96
CA PRO A 208 -14.44 20.99 4.37
C PRO A 208 -14.15 19.48 4.24
N SER A 209 -14.72 18.65 5.11
CA SER A 209 -14.48 17.19 5.05
C SER A 209 -14.94 16.58 3.71
N SER A 210 -15.99 17.14 3.10
CA SER A 210 -16.50 16.74 1.78
C SER A 210 -15.53 17.00 0.63
N GLN A 211 -14.54 17.89 0.80
CA GLN A 211 -13.55 18.21 -0.23
C GLN A 211 -12.17 17.61 0.05
N ALA A 212 -12.01 16.88 1.16
CA ALA A 212 -10.70 16.40 1.62
C ALA A 212 -9.98 15.51 0.60
N THR A 213 -10.72 14.60 -0.03
CA THR A 213 -10.20 13.68 -1.05
C THR A 213 -9.82 14.38 -2.35
N LEU A 214 -10.64 15.34 -2.80
CA LEU A 214 -10.35 16.15 -3.98
C LEU A 214 -9.10 17.02 -3.76
N GLU A 215 -8.97 17.64 -2.59
CA GLU A 215 -7.78 18.40 -2.23
C GLU A 215 -6.55 17.51 -2.15
N PHE A 216 -6.66 16.32 -1.57
CA PHE A 216 -5.57 15.35 -1.54
C PHE A 216 -5.11 14.97 -2.95
N ALA A 217 -6.04 14.70 -3.87
CA ALA A 217 -5.70 14.37 -5.25
C ALA A 217 -5.05 15.54 -5.98
N ARG A 218 -5.48 16.79 -5.76
CA ARG A 218 -4.85 18.00 -6.32
C ARG A 218 -3.43 18.21 -5.79
N ALA A 219 -3.25 18.09 -4.48
CA ALA A 219 -1.95 18.17 -3.84
C ALA A 219 -1.01 17.08 -4.37
N ALA A 220 -1.49 15.84 -4.49
CA ALA A 220 -0.74 14.73 -5.06
C ALA A 220 -0.33 15.01 -6.52
N ASP A 221 -1.22 15.56 -7.34
CA ASP A 221 -0.89 15.92 -8.73
C ASP A 221 0.20 16.99 -8.81
N HIS A 222 0.12 18.01 -7.96
CA HIS A 222 1.13 19.06 -7.89
C HIS A 222 2.49 18.49 -7.46
N VAL A 223 2.51 17.67 -6.42
CA VAL A 223 3.72 16.99 -5.94
C VAL A 223 4.36 16.11 -7.01
N LEU A 224 3.55 15.35 -7.76
CA LEU A 224 4.04 14.46 -8.83
C LEU A 224 4.48 15.23 -10.08
N THR A 225 3.80 16.32 -10.43
CA THR A 225 4.22 17.22 -11.51
C THR A 225 5.58 17.84 -11.18
N ARG A 226 5.75 18.32 -9.94
CA ARG A 226 7.03 18.85 -9.43
C ARG A 226 8.15 17.80 -9.45
N ARG A 227 7.83 16.53 -9.15
CA ARG A 227 8.79 15.42 -9.28
C ARG A 227 9.30 15.32 -10.72
N VAL A 228 8.39 15.25 -11.70
CA VAL A 228 8.75 15.13 -13.13
C VAL A 228 9.63 16.31 -13.57
N GLN A 229 9.26 17.54 -13.20
CA GLN A 229 10.03 18.74 -13.53
C GLN A 229 11.44 18.75 -12.93
N ASN A 230 11.65 18.07 -11.80
CA ASN A 230 12.93 18.01 -11.12
C ASN A 230 13.74 16.75 -11.44
N ALA A 231 13.17 15.80 -12.18
CA ALA A 231 13.78 14.50 -12.43
C ALA A 231 15.08 14.63 -13.26
N PRO A 232 16.11 13.82 -12.96
CA PRO A 232 17.35 13.82 -13.73
C PRO A 232 17.17 13.21 -15.14
N ASN A 233 16.15 12.36 -15.31
CA ASN A 233 15.76 11.75 -16.58
C ASN A 233 14.28 12.05 -16.85
N ASP A 234 13.85 12.00 -18.11
CA ASP A 234 12.45 12.24 -18.46
C ASP A 234 11.50 11.19 -17.86
N GLU A 235 10.66 11.64 -16.93
CA GLU A 235 9.61 10.86 -16.29
C GLU A 235 8.20 11.22 -16.79
N THR A 236 8.06 12.10 -17.80
CA THR A 236 6.76 12.64 -18.27
C THR A 236 5.78 11.56 -18.71
N LYS A 237 6.30 10.49 -19.33
CA LYS A 237 5.50 9.33 -19.75
C LYS A 237 4.71 8.68 -18.62
N TRP A 238 5.17 8.81 -17.37
CA TRP A 238 4.51 8.20 -16.21
C TRP A 238 3.40 9.07 -15.62
N LEU A 239 3.48 10.40 -15.80
CA LEU A 239 2.60 11.36 -15.14
C LEU A 239 1.12 11.12 -15.49
N MET A 240 0.83 10.77 -16.74
CA MET A 240 -0.54 10.48 -17.18
C MET A 240 -1.12 9.26 -16.45
N GLY A 241 -0.34 8.18 -16.30
CA GLY A 241 -0.74 7.00 -15.54
C GLY A 241 -0.98 7.31 -14.07
N TRP A 242 -0.10 8.13 -13.47
CA TRP A 242 -0.26 8.57 -12.10
C TRP A 242 -1.53 9.41 -11.90
N ARG A 243 -1.80 10.36 -12.80
CA ARG A 243 -3.04 11.15 -12.79
C ARG A 243 -4.29 10.29 -12.90
N ASN A 244 -4.28 9.26 -13.75
CA ASN A 244 -5.39 8.33 -13.85
C ASN A 244 -5.63 7.58 -12.54
N ARG A 245 -4.56 7.22 -11.81
CA ARG A 245 -4.67 6.66 -10.45
C ARG A 245 -5.25 7.68 -9.46
N LEU A 246 -4.79 8.93 -9.47
CA LEU A 246 -5.30 9.99 -8.59
C LEU A 246 -6.80 10.29 -8.79
N LYS A 247 -7.32 10.16 -10.02
CA LYS A 247 -8.76 10.32 -10.31
C LYS A 247 -9.63 9.31 -9.55
N THR A 248 -9.07 8.19 -9.10
CA THR A 248 -9.83 7.20 -8.31
C THR A 248 -10.04 7.63 -6.86
N TYR A 249 -9.36 8.69 -6.40
CA TYR A 249 -9.30 9.13 -5.01
C TYR A 249 -10.45 10.03 -4.58
N TYR A 250 -11.22 10.60 -5.49
CA TYR A 250 -12.31 11.53 -5.17
C TYR A 250 -13.57 11.25 -5.98
#